data_AF-A0A7C1WI04-F1
#
_entry.id   AF-A0A7C1WI04-F1
#
_cell.length_a   1.000
_cell.length_b   1.000
_cell.length_c   1.000
_cell.angle_alpha   90.00
_cell.angle_beta   90.00
_cell.angle_gamma   90.00
#
_symmetry.space_group_name_H-M   'P 1'
#
loop_
_entity.id
_entity.type
_entity.pdbx_description
1 polymer ?
#
loop_
_entity_poly.entity_id
_entity_poly.type
_entity_poly.pdbx_seq_one_letter_code
_entity_poly.pdbx_strand_id
1 'polypeptide(L)'
;MSRLVLVDAHSVLYRSFFAFIRNPLRNSRGMNTSGIFGFANTLRKVLRELKPDYCAVVFDAPGRTFRDELYSEYKAQRPKVPAELIHSVPYAKALVQAWGVKIFEIPGYEADDVIGT
;
A
#
# COMPACT_ATOMS: atom_id res chain seq x y z
N MET A 1 11.56 25.62 0.34
CA MET A 1 11.87 24.40 -0.43
C MET A 1 10.65 23.50 -0.33
N SER A 2 10.05 23.11 -1.46
CA SER A 2 8.84 22.28 -1.43
C SER A 2 9.18 20.81 -1.17
N ARG A 3 8.34 20.12 -0.41
CA ARG A 3 8.50 18.72 -0.02
C ARG A 3 7.43 17.86 -0.68
N LEU A 4 7.87 16.90 -1.50
CA LEU A 4 7.05 15.83 -2.04
C LEU A 4 7.23 14.56 -1.20
N VAL A 5 6.13 13.87 -0.90
CA VAL A 5 6.15 12.54 -0.26
C VAL A 5 5.37 11.55 -1.13
N LEU A 6 6.06 10.49 -1.56
CA LEU A 6 5.48 9.35 -2.26
C LEU A 6 5.45 8.14 -1.31
N VAL A 7 4.30 7.49 -1.21
CA VAL A 7 4.10 6.34 -0.30
C VAL A 7 3.80 5.09 -1.11
N ASP A 8 4.67 4.09 -1.02
CA ASP A 8 4.35 2.72 -1.46
C ASP A 8 3.32 2.10 -0.50
N ALA A 9 2.11 1.88 -1.01
CA ALA A 9 1.01 1.35 -0.23
C ALA A 9 1.22 -0.11 0.18
N HIS A 10 1.76 -0.95 -0.69
CA HIS A 10 1.89 -2.39 -0.44
C HIS A 10 2.94 -2.65 0.64
N SER A 11 4.06 -1.93 0.61
CA SER A 11 5.07 -1.99 1.68
C SER A 11 4.52 -1.55 3.04
N VAL A 12 3.73 -0.48 3.10
CA VAL A 12 3.13 -0.01 4.35
C VAL A 12 2.04 -0.97 4.85
N LEU A 13 1.17 -1.46 3.97
CA LEU A 13 0.13 -2.44 4.31
C LEU A 13 0.72 -3.75 4.82
N TYR A 14 1.76 -4.27 4.16
CA TYR A 14 2.44 -5.48 4.56
C TYR A 14 3.05 -5.33 5.96
N ARG A 15 3.85 -4.27 6.19
CA ARG A 15 4.44 -3.99 7.51
C ARG A 15 3.36 -3.85 8.59
N SER A 16 2.27 -3.16 8.27
CA SER A 16 1.15 -2.97 9.19
C SER A 16 0.46 -4.28 9.54
N PHE A 17 0.18 -5.13 8.56
CA PHE A 17 -0.46 -6.42 8.79
C PHE A 17 0.37 -7.32 9.69
N PHE A 18 1.67 -7.45 9.40
CA PHE A 18 2.54 -8.34 10.18
C PHE A 18 2.87 -7.80 11.57
N ALA A 19 2.81 -6.48 11.79
CA ALA A 19 2.95 -5.89 13.13
C ALA A 19 1.86 -6.37 14.11
N PHE A 20 0.66 -6.69 13.60
CA PHE A 20 -0.46 -7.18 14.41
C PHE A 20 -0.73 -8.69 14.24
N ILE A 21 0.15 -9.46 13.57
CA ILE A 21 -0.14 -10.86 13.22
C ILE A 21 -0.46 -11.73 14.44
N ARG A 22 0.14 -11.45 15.59
CA ARG A 22 -0.09 -12.17 16.85
C ARG A 22 -1.43 -11.83 17.49
N ASN A 23 -1.91 -10.60 17.31
CA ASN A 23 -3.16 -10.10 17.87
C ASN A 23 -3.90 -9.25 16.81
N PRO A 24 -4.52 -9.91 15.80
CA PRO A 24 -5.14 -9.19 14.70
C PRO A 24 -6.31 -8.33 15.16
N LEU A 25 -6.37 -7.09 14.66
CA LEU A 25 -7.53 -6.24 14.83
C LEU A 25 -8.65 -6.74 13.92
N ARG A 26 -9.85 -6.94 14.48
CA ARG A 26 -11.05 -7.32 13.72
C ARG A 26 -12.18 -6.34 14.01
N ASN A 27 -12.98 -6.02 12.99
CA ASN A 27 -14.21 -5.23 13.19
C ASN A 27 -15.37 -6.12 13.67
N SER A 28 -16.54 -5.52 13.93
CA SER A 28 -17.76 -6.23 14.37
C SER A 28 -18.27 -7.30 13.40
N ARG A 29 -17.80 -7.29 12.14
CA ARG A 29 -18.12 -8.30 11.11
C ARG A 29 -17.03 -9.36 10.96
N GLY A 30 -16.04 -9.37 11.86
CA GLY A 30 -14.94 -10.33 11.85
C GLY A 30 -13.84 -10.04 10.81
N MET A 31 -13.92 -8.97 10.03
CA MET A 31 -12.91 -8.62 9.03
C MET A 31 -11.62 -8.16 9.72
N ASN A 32 -10.48 -8.72 9.34
CA ASN A 32 -9.17 -8.26 9.79
C ASN A 32 -8.89 -6.85 9.26
N THR A 33 -8.73 -5.88 10.15
CA THR A 33 -8.49 -4.46 9.84
C THR A 33 -7.05 -4.04 10.15
N SER A 34 -6.18 -4.96 10.55
CA SER A 34 -4.81 -4.66 10.99
C SER A 34 -3.99 -3.88 9.96
N GLY A 35 -4.01 -4.34 8.71
CA GLY A 35 -3.32 -3.67 7.60
C GLY A 35 -3.84 -2.25 7.38
N ILE A 36 -5.16 -2.10 7.30
CA ILE A 36 -5.85 -0.81 7.08
C ILE A 36 -5.54 0.17 8.23
N PHE A 37 -5.62 -0.31 9.47
CA PHE A 37 -5.39 0.51 10.67
C PHE A 37 -3.95 1.00 10.74
N GLY A 38 -2.96 0.12 10.56
CA GLY A 38 -1.56 0.53 10.57
C GLY A 38 -1.21 1.46 9.41
N PHE A 39 -1.77 1.19 8.21
CA PHE A 39 -1.61 2.05 7.05
C PHE A 39 -2.16 3.46 7.30
N ALA A 40 -3.40 3.56 7.81
CA ALA A 40 -4.01 4.83 8.17
C ALA A 40 -3.16 5.61 9.18
N ASN A 41 -2.71 4.95 10.25
CA ASN A 41 -1.87 5.61 11.26
C ASN A 41 -0.56 6.12 10.68
N THR A 42 0.07 5.34 9.80
CA THR A 42 1.33 5.70 9.13
C THR A 42 1.13 6.90 8.22
N LEU A 43 0.14 6.85 7.32
CA LEU A 43 -0.14 7.95 6.41
C LEU A 43 -0.55 9.22 7.17
N ARG A 44 -1.38 9.11 8.21
CA ARG A 44 -1.72 10.24 9.07
C ARG A 44 -0.50 10.84 9.75
N LYS A 45 0.43 10.00 10.23
CA LYS A 45 1.68 10.46 10.85
C LYS A 45 2.53 11.24 9.85
N VAL A 46 2.71 10.70 8.65
CA VAL A 46 3.43 11.34 7.54
C VAL A 46 2.86 12.73 7.24
N LEU A 47 1.53 12.82 7.02
CA LEU A 47 0.89 14.09 6.67
C LEU A 47 1.04 15.15 7.77
N ARG A 48 0.95 14.77 9.04
CA ARG A 48 1.03 15.72 10.16
C ARG A 48 2.44 16.14 10.54
N GLU A 49 3.39 15.21 10.52
CA GLU A 49 4.75 15.45 10.98
C GLU A 49 5.62 16.02 9.86
N LEU A 50 5.49 15.49 8.64
CA LEU A 50 6.29 15.97 7.52
C LEU A 50 5.69 17.20 6.85
N LYS A 51 4.39 17.46 7.03
CA LYS A 51 3.64 18.57 6.42
C LYS A 51 4.06 18.83 4.96
N PRO A 52 3.97 17.81 4.09
CA PRO A 52 4.48 17.94 2.74
C PRO A 52 3.60 18.89 1.92
N ASP A 53 4.21 19.63 1.01
CA ASP A 53 3.48 20.44 0.02
C ASP A 53 2.73 19.54 -0.97
N TYR A 54 3.28 18.35 -1.26
CA TYR A 54 2.69 17.38 -2.17
C TYR A 54 2.76 15.97 -1.58
N CYS A 55 1.68 15.21 -1.70
CA CYS A 55 1.65 13.81 -1.30
C CYS A 55 0.85 12.96 -2.28
N ALA A 56 1.39 11.78 -2.60
CA ALA A 56 0.68 10.76 -3.33
C ALA A 56 0.96 9.37 -2.76
N VAL A 57 -0.02 8.48 -2.92
CA VAL A 57 0.08 7.07 -2.55
C VAL A 57 0.08 6.25 -3.84
N VAL A 58 1.03 5.34 -3.96
CA VAL A 58 1.23 4.51 -5.13
C VAL A 58 0.87 3.06 -4.79
N PHE A 59 0.05 2.45 -5.64
CA PHE A 59 -0.33 1.04 -5.54
C PHE A 59 0.22 0.29 -6.75
N ASP A 60 0.54 -0.99 -6.55
CA ASP A 60 0.78 -1.91 -7.67
C ASP A 60 -0.52 -2.07 -8.45
N ALA A 61 -0.45 -1.97 -9.77
CA ALA A 61 -1.61 -2.26 -10.61
C ALA A 61 -1.89 -3.77 -10.66
N PRO A 62 -3.16 -4.18 -10.77
CA PRO A 62 -3.48 -5.59 -10.97
C PRO A 62 -2.98 -6.07 -12.33
N GLY A 63 -2.52 -7.32 -12.39
CA GLY A 63 -2.07 -7.96 -13.62
C GLY A 63 -0.57 -8.26 -13.64
N ARG A 64 -0.08 -8.65 -14.81
CA ARG A 64 1.36 -8.87 -15.04
C ARG A 64 2.05 -7.54 -15.30
N THR A 65 3.28 -7.45 -14.84
CA THR A 65 4.19 -6.34 -15.09
C THR A 65 5.13 -6.69 -16.25
N PHE A 66 5.80 -5.69 -16.81
CA PHE A 66 6.83 -5.94 -17.82
C PHE A 66 7.95 -6.86 -17.30
N ARG A 67 8.18 -6.90 -15.97
CA ARG A 67 9.17 -7.80 -15.35
C ARG A 67 8.74 -9.26 -15.41
N ASP A 68 7.45 -9.53 -15.26
CA ASP A 68 6.89 -10.87 -15.40
C ASP A 68 6.96 -11.38 -16.85
N GLU A 69 6.97 -10.48 -17.82
CA GLU A 69 7.16 -10.81 -19.25
C GLU A 69 8.62 -11.11 -19.58
N LEU A 70 9.55 -10.36 -18.98
CA LEU A 70 11.00 -10.55 -19.16
C LEU A 70 11.52 -11.81 -18.45
N TYR A 71 10.98 -12.15 -17.27
CA TYR A 71 11.43 -13.30 -16.50
C TYR A 71 10.31 -13.88 -15.62
N SER A 72 9.85 -15.09 -15.95
CA SER A 72 8.72 -15.74 -15.28
C SER A 72 8.97 -16.16 -13.84
N GLU A 73 10.24 -16.33 -13.42
CA GLU A 73 10.58 -16.68 -12.04
C GLU A 73 10.88 -15.44 -11.18
N TYR A 74 10.64 -14.24 -11.72
CA TYR A 74 10.78 -13.01 -10.97
C TYR A 74 9.87 -13.05 -9.72
N LYS A 75 10.48 -12.87 -8.54
CA LYS A 75 9.83 -12.98 -7.22
C LYS A 75 9.20 -14.35 -6.89
N ALA A 76 9.52 -15.43 -7.61
CA ALA A 76 8.94 -16.76 -7.40
C ALA A 76 9.15 -17.32 -5.98
N GLN A 77 10.26 -16.98 -5.33
CA GLN A 77 10.58 -17.37 -3.96
C GLN A 77 9.86 -16.55 -2.88
N ARG A 78 9.10 -15.51 -3.23
CA ARG A 78 8.36 -14.73 -2.24
C ARG A 78 7.19 -15.54 -1.68
N PRO A 79 6.98 -15.52 -0.35
CA PRO A 79 5.80 -16.15 0.22
C PRO A 79 4.53 -15.49 -0.33
N LYS A 80 3.49 -16.30 -0.53
CA LYS A 80 2.18 -15.81 -0.97
C LYS A 80 1.66 -14.76 0.01
N VAL A 81 1.20 -13.64 -0.54
CA VAL A 81 0.56 -12.58 0.25
C VAL A 81 -0.71 -13.14 0.90
N PRO A 82 -0.91 -12.97 2.23
CA PRO A 82 -2.12 -13.45 2.90
C PRO A 82 -3.40 -12.86 2.29
N ALA A 83 -4.45 -13.66 2.12
CA ALA A 83 -5.72 -13.22 1.52
C ALA A 83 -6.35 -12.03 2.27
N GLU A 84 -6.28 -12.02 3.62
CA GLU A 84 -6.76 -10.90 4.44
C GLU A 84 -6.01 -9.58 4.16
N LEU A 85 -4.74 -9.65 3.77
CA LEU A 85 -3.96 -8.48 3.37
C LEU A 85 -4.40 -7.96 1.99
N ILE A 86 -4.64 -8.86 1.03
CA ILE A 86 -5.17 -8.50 -0.29
C ILE A 86 -6.53 -7.81 -0.14
N HIS A 87 -7.41 -8.35 0.72
CA HIS A 87 -8.71 -7.75 1.03
C HIS A 87 -8.61 -6.36 1.68
N SER A 88 -7.46 -5.98 2.24
CA SER A 88 -7.26 -4.65 2.82
C SER A 88 -7.05 -3.56 1.77
N VAL A 89 -6.59 -3.91 0.55
CA VAL A 89 -6.20 -2.94 -0.50
C VAL A 89 -7.35 -2.01 -0.92
N PRO A 90 -8.57 -2.49 -1.23
CA PRO A 90 -9.68 -1.61 -1.63
C PRO A 90 -10.04 -0.60 -0.54
N TYR A 91 -9.98 -1.00 0.73
CA TYR A 91 -10.27 -0.11 1.86
C TYR A 91 -9.16 0.92 2.09
N ALA A 92 -7.90 0.53 1.85
CA ALA A 92 -6.78 1.48 1.88
C ALA A 92 -6.96 2.56 0.80
N LYS A 93 -7.31 2.17 -0.43
CA LYS A 93 -7.62 3.13 -1.52
C LYS A 93 -8.77 4.07 -1.14
N ALA A 94 -9.87 3.53 -0.64
CA ALA A 94 -11.01 4.33 -0.18
C ALA A 94 -10.61 5.33 0.92
N LEU A 95 -9.76 4.92 1.85
CA LEU A 95 -9.24 5.79 2.91
C LEU A 95 -8.37 6.93 2.36
N VAL A 96 -7.46 6.63 1.43
CA VAL A 96 -6.60 7.64 0.79
C VAL A 96 -7.45 8.66 0.02
N GLN A 97 -8.45 8.20 -0.73
CA GLN A 97 -9.41 9.06 -1.44
C GLN A 97 -10.19 9.95 -0.48
N ALA A 98 -10.68 9.40 0.64
CA ALA A 98 -11.42 10.15 1.66
C ALA A 98 -10.56 11.25 2.33
N TRP A 99 -9.24 11.10 2.33
CA TRP A 99 -8.30 12.12 2.82
C TRP A 99 -7.85 13.12 1.75
N GLY A 100 -8.39 13.01 0.51
CA GLY A 100 -8.06 13.91 -0.59
C GLY A 100 -6.62 13.74 -1.12
N VAL A 101 -5.96 12.63 -0.79
CA VAL A 101 -4.60 12.35 -1.25
C VAL A 101 -4.66 11.68 -2.62
N LYS A 102 -3.74 12.07 -3.53
CA LYS A 102 -3.70 11.51 -4.88
C LYS A 102 -3.27 10.04 -4.85
N ILE A 103 -3.95 9.20 -5.64
CA ILE A 103 -3.56 7.81 -5.88
C ILE A 103 -2.95 7.69 -7.28
N PHE A 104 -1.85 6.94 -7.37
CA PHE A 104 -1.32 6.42 -8.63
C PHE A 104 -1.36 4.89 -8.63
N GLU A 105 -1.81 4.34 -9.75
CA GLU A 105 -1.90 2.91 -10.02
C GLU A 105 -1.82 2.75 -11.54
N ILE A 106 -0.65 2.38 -12.06
CA ILE A 106 -0.36 2.40 -13.50
C ILE A 106 -0.26 0.96 -14.02
N PRO A 107 -1.17 0.50 -14.91
CA PRO A 107 -1.11 -0.83 -15.48
C PRO A 107 0.25 -1.14 -16.12
N GLY A 108 0.77 -2.34 -15.84
CA GLY A 108 2.05 -2.81 -16.38
C GLY A 108 3.30 -2.42 -15.57
N TYR A 109 3.15 -1.58 -14.54
CA TYR A 109 4.25 -1.09 -13.69
C TYR A 109 4.04 -1.43 -12.22
N GLU A 110 5.13 -1.68 -11.49
CA GLU A 110 5.11 -1.79 -10.03
C GLU A 110 5.18 -0.41 -9.38
N ALA A 111 4.77 -0.30 -8.11
CA ALA A 111 4.84 0.95 -7.37
C ALA A 111 6.25 1.55 -7.36
N ASP A 112 7.28 0.71 -7.28
CA ASP A 112 8.68 1.13 -7.34
C ASP A 112 9.03 1.80 -8.68
N ASP A 113 8.47 1.33 -9.80
CA ASP A 113 8.69 1.93 -11.12
C ASP A 113 8.04 3.31 -11.22
N VAL A 114 6.80 3.41 -10.72
CA VAL A 114 6.03 4.66 -10.72
C VAL A 114 6.67 5.70 -9.80
N ILE A 115 7.24 5.28 -8.67
CA ILE A 115 7.96 6.17 -7.73
C ILE A 115 9.30 6.64 -8.30
N GLY A 116 9.97 5.79 -9.08
CA GLY A 116 11.28 6.10 -9.67
C GLY A 116 11.25 7.04 -10.89
N THR A 117 10.05 7.38 -11.40
CA THR A 117 9.84 8.25 -12.56
C THR A 117 9.71 9.71 -12.15
#